data_AF-A0A6L2P461-F1
#
_entry.id   AF-A0A6L2P461-F1
#
_cell.length_a   1.000
_cell.length_b   1.000
_cell.length_c   1.000
_cell.angle_alpha   90.00
_cell.angle_beta   90.00
_cell.angle_gamma   90.00
#
_symmetry.space_group_name_H-M   'P 1'
#
loop_
_entity.id
_entity.type
_entity.pdbx_description
1 polymer ?
#
loop_
_entity_poly.entity_id
_entity_poly.type
_entity_poly.pdbx_seq_one_letter_code
_entity_poly.pdbx_strand_id
1 'polypeptide(L)'
;MTSLADKAILSGADNRPPMLEKDMYDSWKSQMELYMLNRQHGRMILESVENDPLLWPTVEEDGVTRLKKYSELSAAEAIQANYDVKATNIVLYGLPPEVYALVSTHKVAKELWERIHMLMQGTSLTKQERECKLYDEFDKFAYRKGETLRDFYLRFSLPLNDMNMYNMKLE
;
A
#
# COMPACT_ATOMS: atom_id res chain seq x y z
N MET A 1 17.85 -6.29 22.51
CA MET A 1 16.91 -5.32 21.91
C MET A 1 17.51 -4.87 20.60
N THR A 2 17.00 -5.38 19.48
CA THR A 2 17.40 -4.95 18.14
C THR A 2 16.74 -3.61 17.82
N SER A 3 17.51 -2.65 17.33
CA SER A 3 17.03 -1.31 17.01
C SER A 3 16.18 -1.30 15.73
N LEU A 4 15.39 -0.25 15.52
CA LEU A 4 14.60 -0.05 14.29
C LEU A 4 15.50 -0.01 13.03
N ALA A 5 16.76 0.43 13.19
CA ALA A 5 17.77 0.39 12.14
C ALA A 5 18.30 -1.03 11.85
N ASP A 6 18.38 -1.89 12.87
CA ASP A 6 18.80 -3.29 12.68
C ASP A 6 17.73 -4.11 11.92
N LYS A 7 16.46 -3.68 11.96
CA LYS A 7 15.40 -4.23 11.12
C LYS A 7 15.47 -3.72 9.67
N ALA A 8 15.95 -2.50 9.46
CA ALA A 8 16.09 -1.89 8.13
C ALA A 8 17.28 -2.46 7.33
N ILE A 9 18.31 -2.98 7.99
CA ILE A 9 19.55 -3.46 7.34
C ILE A 9 19.45 -4.92 6.86
N LEU A 10 18.37 -5.65 7.18
CA LEU A 10 18.14 -7.02 6.70
C LEU A 10 17.42 -7.11 5.33
N SER A 11 17.33 -6.01 4.55
CA SER A 11 16.69 -6.02 3.21
C SER A 11 17.57 -6.62 2.11
N GLY A 12 18.38 -7.63 2.44
CA GLY A 12 19.11 -8.44 1.47
C GLY A 12 18.20 -9.52 0.91
N ALA A 13 17.74 -9.34 -0.33
CA ALA A 13 17.12 -10.36 -1.18
C ALA A 13 15.81 -11.00 -0.67
N ASP A 14 14.97 -10.28 0.08
CA ASP A 14 13.61 -10.77 0.29
C ASP A 14 12.76 -10.47 -0.96
N ASN A 15 12.47 -11.50 -1.74
CA ASN A 15 11.57 -11.44 -2.89
C ASN A 15 10.09 -11.37 -2.47
N ARG A 16 9.81 -11.27 -1.17
CA ARG A 16 8.45 -11.19 -0.65
C ARG A 16 8.00 -9.73 -0.56
N PRO A 17 6.74 -9.42 -0.94
CA PRO A 17 6.16 -8.12 -0.65
C PRO A 17 6.13 -7.85 0.86
N PRO A 18 6.23 -6.57 1.30
CA PRO A 18 6.09 -6.23 2.71
C PRO A 18 4.72 -6.67 3.23
N MET A 19 4.70 -7.22 4.45
CA MET A 19 3.48 -7.67 5.11
C MET A 19 2.78 -6.49 5.79
N LEU A 20 1.46 -6.37 5.61
CA LEU A 20 0.67 -5.32 6.25
C LEU A 20 0.50 -5.59 7.75
N GLU A 21 0.91 -4.61 8.55
CA GLU A 21 0.69 -4.59 10.00
C GLU A 21 -0.41 -3.60 10.36
N LYS A 22 -1.19 -3.92 11.40
CA LYS A 22 -2.47 -3.25 11.75
C LYS A 22 -2.39 -1.72 11.84
N ASP A 23 -1.31 -1.19 12.39
CA ASP A 23 -1.15 0.25 12.67
C ASP A 23 -0.08 0.90 11.78
N MET A 24 0.45 0.18 10.78
CA MET A 24 1.56 0.63 9.94
C MET A 24 1.16 0.76 8.47
N TYR A 25 -0.11 1.05 8.18
CA TYR A 25 -0.62 1.06 6.80
C TYR A 25 0.16 2.01 5.89
N ASP A 26 0.46 3.24 6.32
CA ASP A 26 1.12 4.21 5.45
C ASP A 26 2.58 3.86 5.18
N SER A 27 3.26 3.28 6.19
CA SER A 27 4.58 2.67 6.00
C SER A 27 4.52 1.48 5.04
N TRP A 28 3.55 0.59 5.22
CA TRP A 28 3.33 -0.57 4.35
C TRP A 28 3.05 -0.13 2.91
N LYS A 29 2.18 0.86 2.72
CA LYS A 29 1.82 1.43 1.42
C LYS A 29 3.08 1.93 0.71
N SER A 30 3.87 2.76 1.38
CA SER A 30 5.11 3.33 0.83
C SER A 30 6.14 2.24 0.48
N GLN A 31 6.31 1.24 1.36
CA GLN A 31 7.20 0.11 1.11
C GLN A 31 6.71 -0.77 -0.05
N MET A 32 5.41 -0.96 -0.17
CA MET A 32 4.79 -1.77 -1.22
C MET A 32 4.93 -1.12 -2.59
N GLU A 33 4.68 0.20 -2.69
CA GLU A 33 4.90 0.98 -3.92
C GLU A 33 6.37 0.91 -4.37
N LEU A 34 7.31 1.12 -3.44
CA LEU A 34 8.74 0.99 -3.72
C LEU A 34 9.11 -0.44 -4.15
N TYR A 35 8.55 -1.45 -3.49
CA TYR A 35 8.76 -2.84 -3.85
C TYR A 35 8.26 -3.14 -5.28
N MET A 36 7.09 -2.64 -5.67
CA MET A 36 6.56 -2.78 -7.03
C MET A 36 7.47 -2.11 -8.06
N LEU A 37 7.91 -0.87 -7.79
CA LEU A 37 8.79 -0.11 -8.68
C LEU A 37 10.15 -0.79 -8.89
N ASN A 38 10.66 -1.50 -7.88
CA ASN A 38 11.91 -2.25 -7.95
C ASN A 38 11.79 -3.58 -8.71
N ARG A 39 10.58 -4.01 -9.12
CA ARG A 39 10.39 -5.19 -9.97
C ARG A 39 10.66 -4.86 -11.45
N GLN A 40 10.95 -5.89 -12.23
CA GLN A 40 11.00 -5.76 -13.69
C GLN A 40 9.64 -5.25 -14.20
N HIS A 41 9.67 -4.17 -14.99
CA HIS A 41 8.51 -3.41 -15.44
C HIS A 41 7.66 -2.84 -14.30
N GLY A 42 8.31 -2.45 -13.19
CA GLY A 42 7.65 -1.97 -11.98
C GLY A 42 6.68 -0.82 -12.18
N ARG A 43 6.92 0.04 -13.18
CA ARG A 43 5.98 1.12 -13.56
C ARG A 43 4.62 0.59 -14.03
N MET A 44 4.60 -0.43 -14.88
CA MET A 44 3.36 -1.04 -15.35
C MET A 44 2.62 -1.76 -14.21
N ILE A 45 3.37 -2.36 -13.28
CA ILE A 45 2.80 -3.00 -12.09
C ILE A 45 2.12 -1.95 -11.20
N LEU A 46 2.81 -0.83 -10.92
CA LEU A 46 2.25 0.25 -10.10
C LEU A 46 1.04 0.90 -10.77
N GLU A 47 1.11 1.15 -12.07
CA GLU A 47 -0.02 1.71 -12.84
C GLU A 47 -1.27 0.82 -12.78
N SER A 48 -1.11 -0.51 -12.67
CA SER A 48 -2.23 -1.46 -12.52
C SER A 48 -2.92 -1.37 -11.15
N VAL A 49 -2.25 -0.80 -10.15
CA VAL A 49 -2.78 -0.55 -8.80
C VAL A 49 -3.45 0.82 -8.72
N GLU A 50 -2.88 1.81 -9.40
CA GLU A 50 -3.38 3.19 -9.40
C GLU A 50 -4.56 3.40 -10.36
N ASN A 51 -4.56 2.70 -11.49
CA ASN A 51 -5.55 2.86 -12.55
C ASN A 51 -6.45 1.65 -12.67
N ASP A 52 -7.59 1.84 -13.35
CA ASP A 52 -8.45 0.73 -13.67
C ASP A 52 -7.69 -0.28 -14.54
N PRO A 53 -7.93 -1.59 -14.33
CA PRO A 53 -7.28 -2.63 -15.12
C PRO A 53 -7.69 -2.49 -16.58
N LEU A 54 -6.99 -3.20 -17.45
CA LEU A 54 -7.42 -3.32 -18.84
C LEU A 54 -8.88 -3.82 -18.89
N LEU A 55 -9.78 -3.04 -19.52
CA LEU A 55 -11.09 -3.56 -19.91
C LEU A 55 -10.86 -4.75 -20.84
N TRP A 56 -11.23 -5.95 -20.38
CA TRP A 56 -10.92 -7.16 -21.12
C TRP A 56 -11.50 -7.08 -22.54
N PRO A 57 -10.66 -7.15 -23.59
CA PRO A 57 -11.10 -6.85 -24.95
C PRO A 57 -12.21 -7.79 -25.43
N THR A 58 -13.11 -7.25 -26.25
CA THR A 58 -14.16 -8.01 -26.93
C THR A 58 -13.86 -8.19 -28.42
N VAL A 59 -14.47 -9.19 -29.03
CA VAL A 59 -14.48 -9.45 -30.46
C VAL A 59 -15.91 -9.78 -30.89
N GLU A 60 -16.30 -9.27 -32.05
CA GLU A 60 -17.54 -9.69 -32.70
C GLU A 60 -17.27 -10.88 -33.62
N GLU A 61 -17.99 -11.96 -33.39
CA GLU A 61 -17.94 -13.17 -34.22
C GLU A 61 -19.39 -13.53 -34.54
N ASP A 62 -19.72 -13.58 -35.83
CA ASP A 62 -21.08 -13.86 -36.33
C ASP A 62 -22.20 -12.96 -35.75
N GLY A 63 -21.89 -11.69 -35.49
CA GLY A 63 -22.84 -10.71 -34.92
C GLY A 63 -23.07 -10.86 -33.41
N VAL A 64 -22.31 -11.72 -32.73
CA VAL A 64 -22.32 -11.86 -31.28
C VAL A 64 -21.03 -11.29 -30.70
N THR A 65 -21.14 -10.32 -29.80
CA THR A 65 -20.00 -9.80 -29.05
C THR A 65 -19.62 -10.76 -27.93
N ARG A 66 -18.39 -11.26 -27.93
CA ARG A 66 -17.83 -12.08 -26.85
C ARG A 66 -16.48 -11.52 -26.38
N LEU A 67 -16.07 -11.91 -25.18
CA LEU A 67 -14.71 -11.61 -24.70
C LEU A 67 -13.67 -12.38 -25.53
N LYS A 68 -12.54 -11.74 -25.81
CA LYS A 68 -11.38 -12.40 -26.43
C LYS A 68 -10.82 -13.46 -25.48
N LYS A 69 -10.33 -14.56 -26.05
CA LYS A 69 -9.44 -15.48 -25.34
C LYS A 69 -8.07 -14.83 -25.19
N TYR A 70 -7.28 -15.28 -24.22
CA TYR A 70 -5.92 -14.77 -24.03
C TYR A 70 -5.05 -14.90 -25.30
N SER A 71 -5.21 -15.99 -26.07
CA SER A 71 -4.51 -16.21 -27.34
C SER A 71 -4.92 -15.27 -28.48
N GLU A 72 -6.05 -14.59 -28.35
CA GLU A 72 -6.58 -13.63 -29.33
C GLU A 72 -6.17 -12.18 -28.99
N LEU A 73 -5.49 -11.98 -27.86
CA LEU A 73 -4.97 -10.69 -27.46
C LEU A 73 -3.79 -10.30 -28.36
N SER A 74 -3.74 -9.02 -28.71
CA SER A 74 -2.53 -8.40 -29.23
C SER A 74 -1.40 -8.51 -28.19
N ALA A 75 -0.15 -8.38 -28.65
CA ALA A 75 1.00 -8.43 -27.76
C ALA A 75 0.90 -7.40 -26.63
N ALA A 76 0.42 -6.19 -26.90
CA ALA A 76 0.27 -5.14 -25.90
C ALA A 76 -0.83 -5.47 -24.86
N GLU A 77 -1.99 -5.94 -25.29
CA GLU A 77 -3.09 -6.36 -24.40
C GLU A 77 -2.65 -7.52 -23.49
N ALA A 78 -1.96 -8.52 -24.04
CA ALA A 78 -1.43 -9.65 -23.27
C ALA A 78 -0.38 -9.21 -22.24
N ILE A 79 0.51 -8.30 -22.63
CA ILE A 79 1.52 -7.73 -21.71
C ILE A 79 0.82 -7.02 -20.54
N GLN A 80 -0.17 -6.17 -20.81
CA GLN A 80 -0.90 -5.46 -19.75
C GLN A 80 -1.64 -6.44 -18.83
N ALA A 81 -2.38 -7.40 -19.39
CA ALA A 81 -3.12 -8.40 -18.61
C ALA A 81 -2.19 -9.20 -17.67
N ASN A 82 -0.96 -9.51 -18.11
CA ASN A 82 0.03 -10.16 -17.24
C ASN A 82 0.46 -9.28 -16.08
N TYR A 83 0.64 -7.97 -16.29
CA TYR A 83 1.00 -7.05 -15.22
C TYR A 83 -0.16 -6.77 -14.26
N ASP A 84 -1.40 -6.70 -14.75
CA ASP A 84 -2.59 -6.59 -13.90
C ASP A 84 -2.69 -7.79 -12.93
N VAL A 85 -2.46 -9.01 -13.44
CA VAL A 85 -2.40 -10.23 -12.61
C VAL A 85 -1.22 -10.18 -11.64
N LYS A 86 -0.06 -9.71 -12.08
CA LYS A 86 1.14 -9.60 -11.23
C LYS A 86 0.94 -8.59 -10.09
N ALA A 87 0.34 -7.44 -10.38
CA ALA A 87 -0.01 -6.44 -9.38
C ALA A 87 -0.99 -7.00 -8.35
N THR A 88 -2.04 -7.68 -8.82
CA THR A 88 -3.04 -8.34 -7.97
C THR A 88 -2.38 -9.32 -7.00
N ASN A 89 -1.49 -10.18 -7.51
CA ASN A 89 -0.77 -11.14 -6.69
C ASN A 89 0.15 -10.48 -5.67
N ILE A 90 0.87 -9.41 -6.06
CA ILE A 90 1.76 -8.67 -5.14
C ILE A 90 0.95 -8.07 -3.98
N VAL A 91 -0.18 -7.42 -4.28
CA VAL A 91 -1.07 -6.84 -3.26
C VAL A 91 -1.54 -7.93 -2.30
N LEU A 92 -2.08 -9.04 -2.81
CA LEU A 92 -2.61 -10.13 -1.97
C LEU A 92 -1.55 -10.80 -1.09
N TYR A 93 -0.32 -10.99 -1.60
CA TYR A 93 0.78 -11.58 -0.81
C TYR A 93 1.32 -10.65 0.28
N GLY A 94 1.05 -9.35 0.17
CA GLY A 94 1.34 -8.37 1.21
C GLY A 94 0.32 -8.33 2.35
N LEU A 95 -0.69 -9.20 2.35
CA LEU A 95 -1.77 -9.16 3.34
C LEU A 95 -1.67 -10.26 4.39
N PRO A 96 -1.99 -9.96 5.65
CA PRO A 96 -2.22 -10.99 6.65
C PRO A 96 -3.55 -11.73 6.35
N PRO A 97 -3.70 -12.98 6.81
CA PRO A 97 -4.85 -13.82 6.47
C PRO A 97 -6.22 -13.19 6.75
N GLU A 98 -6.33 -12.41 7.84
CA GLU A 98 -7.56 -11.76 8.27
C GLU A 98 -7.99 -10.67 7.27
N VAL A 99 -7.04 -9.89 6.77
CA VAL A 99 -7.30 -8.85 5.78
C VAL A 99 -7.56 -9.47 4.42
N TYR A 100 -6.79 -10.49 4.05
CA TYR A 100 -7.01 -11.25 2.81
C TYR A 100 -8.44 -11.75 2.71
N ALA A 101 -8.97 -12.39 3.75
CA ALA A 101 -10.34 -12.93 3.77
C ALA A 101 -11.42 -11.85 3.58
N LEU A 102 -11.15 -10.60 3.98
CA LEU A 102 -12.09 -9.48 3.83
C LEU A 102 -12.10 -8.86 2.44
N VAL A 103 -11.01 -9.01 1.68
CA VAL A 103 -10.85 -8.37 0.37
C VAL A 103 -10.87 -9.37 -0.79
N SER A 104 -10.73 -10.66 -0.52
CA SER A 104 -10.57 -11.74 -1.52
C SER A 104 -11.73 -11.91 -2.49
N THR A 105 -12.87 -11.24 -2.28
CA THR A 105 -13.99 -11.21 -3.23
C THR A 105 -13.69 -10.36 -4.47
N HIS A 106 -12.72 -9.45 -4.38
CA HIS A 106 -12.30 -8.57 -5.48
C HIS A 106 -11.16 -9.22 -6.26
N LYS A 107 -11.11 -8.96 -7.57
CA LYS A 107 -10.17 -9.64 -8.49
C LYS A 107 -9.14 -8.71 -9.11
N VAL A 108 -9.29 -7.41 -8.88
CA VAL A 108 -8.52 -6.36 -9.53
C VAL A 108 -7.63 -5.67 -8.50
N ALA A 109 -6.37 -5.43 -8.85
CA ALA A 109 -5.38 -4.84 -7.95
C ALA A 109 -5.83 -3.49 -7.38
N LYS A 110 -6.37 -2.59 -8.22
CA LYS A 110 -6.92 -1.30 -7.78
C LYS A 110 -8.07 -1.44 -6.77
N GLU A 111 -9.07 -2.26 -7.06
CA GLU A 111 -10.19 -2.49 -6.14
C GLU A 111 -9.72 -3.03 -4.79
N LEU A 112 -8.78 -3.98 -4.83
CA LEU A 112 -8.15 -4.53 -3.63
C LEU A 112 -7.43 -3.42 -2.85
N TRP A 113 -6.62 -2.61 -3.53
CA TRP A 113 -5.85 -1.51 -2.94
C TRP A 113 -6.74 -0.48 -2.25
N GLU A 114 -7.79 -0.03 -2.93
CA GLU A 114 -8.78 0.90 -2.39
C GLU A 114 -9.53 0.28 -1.20
N ARG A 115 -9.90 -1.01 -1.28
CA ARG A 115 -10.57 -1.70 -0.18
C ARG A 115 -9.66 -1.83 1.05
N ILE A 116 -8.38 -2.15 0.87
CA ILE A 116 -7.39 -2.20 1.95
C ILE A 116 -7.23 -0.81 2.56
N HIS A 117 -7.14 0.23 1.72
CA HIS A 117 -7.08 1.62 2.18
C HIS A 117 -8.28 1.95 3.08
N MET A 118 -9.50 1.68 2.61
CA MET A 118 -10.72 1.91 3.37
C MET A 118 -10.80 1.08 4.66
N LEU A 119 -10.31 -0.17 4.65
CA LEU A 119 -10.28 -1.02 5.85
C LEU A 119 -9.29 -0.51 6.90
N MET A 120 -8.12 -0.02 6.47
CA MET A 120 -7.04 0.38 7.37
C MET A 120 -7.11 1.83 7.81
N GLN A 121 -7.52 2.74 6.92
CA GLN A 121 -7.59 4.18 7.17
C GLN A 121 -9.02 4.64 7.49
N GLY A 122 -10.03 3.85 7.12
CA GLY A 122 -11.44 4.18 7.30
C GLY A 122 -11.95 5.18 6.26
N THR A 123 -12.87 6.06 6.67
CA THR A 123 -13.48 7.09 5.82
C THR A 123 -12.83 8.47 6.08
N SER A 124 -13.24 9.52 5.36
CA SER A 124 -12.78 10.89 5.65
C SER A 124 -13.02 11.32 7.11
N LEU A 125 -14.06 10.79 7.76
CA LEU A 125 -14.35 11.02 9.18
C LEU A 125 -13.24 10.49 10.10
N THR A 126 -12.70 9.30 9.80
CA THR A 126 -11.61 8.72 10.59
C THR A 126 -10.27 9.37 10.32
N LYS A 127 -10.10 10.03 9.16
CA LYS A 127 -8.92 10.87 8.89
C LYS A 127 -8.88 12.09 9.82
N GLN A 128 -9.99 12.82 9.94
CA GLN A 128 -10.07 13.97 10.85
C GLN A 128 -9.85 13.56 12.32
N GLU A 129 -10.42 12.41 12.75
CA GLU A 129 -10.17 11.87 14.08
C GLU A 129 -8.69 11.55 14.33
N ARG A 130 -7.97 11.05 13.32
CA ARG A 130 -6.52 10.79 13.42
C ARG A 130 -5.71 12.07 13.50
N GLU A 131 -6.02 13.06 12.66
CA GLU A 131 -5.40 14.39 12.73
C GLU A 131 -5.61 15.02 14.11
N CYS A 132 -6.83 14.97 14.65
CA CYS A 132 -7.11 15.44 16.01
C CYS A 132 -6.31 14.69 17.08
N LYS A 133 -6.16 13.37 16.96
CA LYS A 133 -5.32 12.58 17.89
C LYS A 133 -3.84 12.94 17.79
N LEU A 134 -3.32 13.16 16.59
CA LEU A 134 -1.93 13.56 16.37
C LEU A 134 -1.65 14.96 16.95
N TYR A 135 -2.57 15.92 16.78
CA TYR A 135 -2.47 17.21 17.46
C TYR A 135 -2.49 17.06 18.98
N ASP A 136 -3.40 16.25 19.52
CA ASP A 136 -3.49 16.02 20.97
C ASP A 136 -2.23 15.33 21.54
N GLU A 137 -1.68 14.34 20.82
CA GLU A 137 -0.43 13.67 21.19
C GLU A 137 0.78 14.61 21.11
N PHE A 138 0.83 15.46 20.09
CA PHE A 138 1.88 16.45 19.91
C PHE A 138 1.82 17.54 20.99
N ASP A 139 0.64 18.09 21.27
CA ASP A 139 0.42 19.11 22.29
C ASP A 139 0.75 18.59 23.70
N LYS A 140 0.45 17.32 23.96
CA LYS A 140 0.79 16.65 25.22
C LYS A 140 2.22 16.14 25.27
N PHE A 141 2.99 16.28 24.18
CA PHE A 141 4.35 15.76 24.11
C PHE A 141 5.27 16.54 25.05
N ALA A 142 5.70 15.86 26.11
CA ALA A 142 6.56 16.46 27.12
C ALA A 142 7.81 15.61 27.39
N TYR A 143 8.80 16.27 27.97
CA TYR A 143 9.98 15.59 28.50
C TYR A 143 9.60 14.67 29.67
N ARG A 144 10.12 13.44 29.66
CA ARG A 144 9.93 12.43 30.71
C ARG A 144 11.14 12.42 31.63
N LYS A 145 10.88 12.46 32.95
CA LYS A 145 11.94 12.44 33.96
C LYS A 145 12.86 11.21 33.77
N GLY A 146 14.14 11.45 33.52
CA GLY A 146 15.15 10.40 33.36
C GLY A 146 15.39 9.96 31.92
N GLU A 147 14.73 10.53 30.91
CA GLU A 147 15.04 10.24 29.51
C GLU A 147 16.26 11.04 29.02
N THR A 148 17.05 10.45 28.13
CA THR A 148 18.16 11.17 27.50
C THR A 148 17.65 12.07 26.37
N LEU A 149 18.47 13.05 25.96
CA LEU A 149 18.14 13.89 24.80
C LEU A 149 17.96 13.06 23.51
N ARG A 150 18.73 11.97 23.37
CA ARG A 150 18.61 11.05 22.24
C ARG A 150 17.26 10.32 22.26
N ASP A 151 16.83 9.84 23.42
CA ASP A 151 15.54 9.16 23.57
C ASP A 151 14.38 10.12 23.32
N PHE A 152 14.49 11.36 23.82
CA PHE A 152 13.53 12.43 23.52
C PHE A 152 13.40 12.68 22.02
N TYR A 153 14.52 12.85 21.31
CA TYR A 153 14.53 13.09 19.87
C TYR A 153 13.90 11.95 19.09
N LEU A 154 14.27 10.70 19.39
CA LEU A 154 13.68 9.53 18.72
C LEU A 154 12.17 9.46 18.95
N ARG A 155 11.72 9.71 20.18
CA ARG A 155 10.31 9.69 20.55
C ARG A 155 9.53 10.85 19.91
N PHE A 156 10.17 12.01 19.73
CA PHE A 156 9.59 13.19 19.09
C PHE A 156 9.50 13.04 17.57
N SER A 157 10.45 12.33 16.95
CA SER A 157 10.44 12.12 15.50
C SER A 157 9.23 11.33 14.99
N LEU A 158 8.64 10.46 15.82
CA LEU A 158 7.48 9.65 15.43
C LEU A 158 6.24 10.51 15.14
N PRO A 159 5.68 11.28 16.09
CA PRO A 159 4.52 12.12 15.82
C PRO A 159 4.80 13.18 14.75
N LEU A 160 6.04 13.70 14.66
CA LEU A 160 6.41 14.69 13.65
C LEU A 160 6.45 14.10 12.23
N ASN A 161 6.93 12.87 12.07
CA ASN A 161 6.89 12.15 10.79
C ASN A 161 5.46 11.82 10.39
N ASP A 162 4.63 11.37 11.33
CA ASP A 162 3.23 11.05 11.09
C ASP A 162 2.44 12.31 10.67
N MET A 163 2.68 13.46 11.34
CA MET A 163 2.07 14.74 10.95
C MET A 163 2.50 15.20 9.54
N ASN A 164 3.79 15.06 9.21
CA ASN A 164 4.30 15.39 7.87
C ASN A 164 3.68 14.53 6.77
N MET A 165 3.47 13.24 7.04
CA MET A 165 2.84 12.31 6.12
C MET A 165 1.42 12.74 5.74
N TYR A 166 0.69 13.38 6.65
CA TYR A 166 -0.64 13.93 6.39
C TYR A 166 -0.65 15.38 5.88
N ASN A 167 0.53 15.98 5.64
CA ASN A 167 0.69 17.42 5.32
C ASN A 167 0.05 18.36 6.35
N MET A 168 0.08 17.97 7.63
CA MET A 168 -0.45 18.79 8.72
C MET A 168 0.46 20.00 8.97
N LYS A 169 -0.14 21.14 9.35
CA LYS A 169 0.61 22.36 9.69
C LYS A 169 0.66 22.52 11.21
N LEU A 170 1.84 22.86 11.71
CA LEU A 170 2.04 23.35 13.08
C LEU A 170 2.00 24.87 13.00
N GLU A 171 1.02 25.49 13.65
CA GLU A 171 0.87 26.95 13.72
C GLU A 171 1.65 27.54 14.91
#